data_AF-A0AA36B984-F1
#
_entry.id   AF-A0AA36B984-F1
#
_cell.length_a   1.000
_cell.length_b   1.000
_cell.length_c   1.000
_cell.angle_alpha   90.00
_cell.angle_beta   90.00
_cell.angle_gamma   90.00
#
_symmetry.space_group_name_H-M   'P 1'
#
loop_
_entity.id
_entity.type
_entity.pdbx_description
1 polymer ?
#
loop_
_entity_poly.entity_id
_entity_poly.type
_entity_poly.pdbx_seq_one_letter_code
_entity_poly.pdbx_strand_id
1 'polypeptide(L)'
;MIVGFNYLAMTITGAMHLTLGIFCFICSIIGFTTEKYYTTSFYYSGYLYDDLSVRIAAGSFIASLWIIGVGILGILTGLKSNPEHRTNTLKTVYMVLAILSACLFAIAGMTCFSIHSLWILFYGVYNLYILFALAAFAMTVEFILAIVSSSICCCCPGTRLVQTTSNVVVMQSGQASTVPPVYIPQAYPQGNAMT
;
A
#
# COMPACT_ATOMS: atom_id res chain seq x y z
N MET A 1 16.01 17.01 -10.39
CA MET A 1 14.58 17.37 -10.25
C MET A 1 13.68 16.14 -10.14
N ILE A 2 13.92 15.08 -10.93
CA ILE A 2 13.18 13.79 -10.89
C ILE A 2 13.15 13.12 -9.51
N VAL A 3 14.27 13.14 -8.79
CA VAL A 3 14.38 12.52 -7.46
C VAL A 3 13.44 13.18 -6.44
N GLY A 4 13.29 14.51 -6.46
CA GLY A 4 12.39 15.25 -5.58
C GLY A 4 10.90 15.00 -5.85
N PHE A 5 10.54 14.75 -7.10
CA PHE A 5 9.17 14.40 -7.50
C PHE A 5 8.72 13.06 -6.91
N ASN A 6 9.63 12.08 -6.84
CA ASN A 6 9.32 10.75 -6.30
C ASN A 6 9.04 10.78 -4.79
N TYR A 7 9.79 11.58 -4.01
CA TYR A 7 9.54 11.76 -2.57
C TYR A 7 8.20 12.43 -2.29
N LEU A 8 7.85 13.44 -3.09
CA LEU A 8 6.57 14.14 -2.99
C LEU A 8 5.41 13.22 -3.36
N ALA A 9 5.54 12.44 -4.44
CA ALA A 9 4.53 11.46 -4.84
C ALA A 9 4.28 10.41 -3.75
N MET A 10 5.34 9.83 -3.16
CA MET A 10 5.20 8.85 -2.06
C MET A 10 4.55 9.43 -0.81
N THR A 11 4.87 10.69 -0.47
CA THR A 11 4.23 11.36 0.65
C THR A 11 2.74 11.56 0.40
N ILE A 12 2.37 11.98 -0.82
CA ILE A 12 0.97 12.20 -1.20
C ILE A 12 0.20 10.87 -1.20
N THR A 13 0.72 9.82 -1.84
CA THR A 13 0.04 8.53 -1.85
C THR A 13 -0.08 7.97 -0.43
N GLY A 14 0.96 8.09 0.40
CA GLY A 14 0.91 7.75 1.83
C GLY A 14 -0.19 8.50 2.59
N ALA A 15 -0.32 9.81 2.37
CA ALA A 15 -1.37 10.61 2.99
C ALA A 15 -2.79 10.19 2.53
N MET A 16 -2.95 9.82 1.26
CA MET A 16 -4.22 9.32 0.74
C MET A 16 -4.62 7.98 1.39
N HIS A 17 -3.68 7.02 1.45
CA HIS A 17 -3.89 5.75 2.17
C HIS A 17 -4.28 6.02 3.63
N LEU A 18 -3.55 6.89 4.32
CA LEU A 18 -3.85 7.23 5.72
C LEU A 18 -5.27 7.80 5.89
N THR A 19 -5.66 8.73 5.02
CA THR A 19 -6.97 9.39 5.10
C THR A 19 -8.11 8.40 4.86
N LEU A 20 -7.99 7.54 3.84
CA LEU A 20 -8.97 6.49 3.55
C LEU A 20 -9.01 5.45 4.68
N GLY A 21 -7.85 5.04 5.19
CA GLY A 21 -7.74 4.11 6.32
C GLY A 21 -8.44 4.64 7.57
N ILE A 22 -8.27 5.93 7.91
CA ILE A 22 -8.95 6.56 9.05
C ILE A 22 -10.46 6.61 8.82
N PHE A 23 -10.91 7.00 7.63
CA PHE A 23 -12.34 7.02 7.31
C PHE A 23 -12.99 5.64 7.45
N CYS A 24 -12.37 4.61 6.87
CA CYS A 24 -12.82 3.23 6.98
C CYS A 24 -12.77 2.73 8.43
N PHE A 25 -11.73 3.09 9.19
CA PHE A 25 -11.59 2.73 10.60
C PHE A 25 -12.74 3.27 11.46
N ILE A 26 -13.13 4.54 11.25
CA ILE A 26 -14.28 5.14 11.93
C ILE A 26 -15.57 4.40 11.55
N CYS A 27 -15.75 4.07 10.27
CA CYS A 27 -16.91 3.30 9.81
C CYS A 27 -16.96 1.91 10.47
N SER A 28 -15.82 1.22 10.61
CA SER A 28 -15.75 -0.08 11.30
C SER A 28 -16.10 0.03 12.79
N ILE A 29 -15.66 1.08 13.49
CA ILE A 29 -16.06 1.34 14.89
C ILE A 29 -17.58 1.51 14.98
N ILE A 30 -18.18 2.29 14.08
CA ILE A 30 -19.64 2.43 14.00
C ILE A 30 -20.28 1.06 13.71
N GLY A 31 -19.67 0.24 12.86
CA GLY A 31 -20.10 -1.13 12.56
C GLY A 31 -20.16 -2.05 13.78
N PHE A 32 -19.33 -1.87 14.80
CA PHE A 32 -19.47 -2.60 16.06
C PHE A 32 -20.68 -2.14 16.88
N THR A 33 -21.13 -0.89 16.71
CA THR A 33 -22.30 -0.38 17.42
C THR A 33 -23.63 -0.76 16.78
N THR A 34 -23.62 -1.28 15.54
CA THR A 34 -24.85 -1.62 14.80
C THR A 34 -25.57 -2.84 15.35
N GLU A 35 -24.88 -3.73 16.08
CA GLU A 35 -25.46 -4.92 16.74
C GLU A 35 -26.67 -4.58 17.63
N LYS A 36 -26.62 -3.44 18.32
CA LYS A 36 -27.69 -2.96 19.22
C LYS A 36 -28.99 -2.63 18.51
N TYR A 37 -28.93 -2.33 17.20
CA TYR A 37 -30.12 -1.99 16.40
C TYR A 37 -30.85 -3.23 15.89
N TYR A 38 -30.15 -4.36 15.76
CA TYR A 38 -30.74 -5.60 15.23
C TYR A 38 -31.39 -6.44 16.34
N THR A 39 -30.81 -6.42 17.54
CA THR A 39 -31.32 -7.13 18.73
C THR A 39 -32.68 -6.61 19.22
N THR A 40 -33.07 -5.39 18.86
CA THR A 40 -34.33 -4.78 19.30
C THR A 40 -35.51 -5.05 18.35
N SER A 41 -35.30 -5.51 17.12
CA SER A 41 -36.37 -5.58 16.11
C SER A 41 -36.98 -6.96 15.83
N PHE A 42 -36.30 -8.10 16.05
CA PHE A 42 -36.90 -9.41 15.73
C PHE A 42 -36.48 -10.58 16.64
N TYR A 43 -37.48 -11.35 17.07
CA TYR A 43 -37.45 -12.52 17.96
C TYR A 43 -36.87 -13.81 17.32
N TYR A 44 -35.98 -13.70 16.32
CA TYR A 44 -35.35 -14.86 15.67
C TYR A 44 -33.87 -14.94 16.04
N SER A 45 -33.61 -15.29 17.30
CA SER A 45 -32.27 -15.59 17.80
C SER A 45 -31.83 -16.97 17.30
N GLY A 46 -31.11 -16.97 16.19
CA GLY A 46 -30.23 -18.08 15.83
C GLY A 46 -28.81 -17.69 16.19
N TYR A 47 -28.14 -18.49 17.04
CA TYR A 47 -26.76 -18.30 17.53
C TYR A 47 -25.69 -17.98 16.46
N LEU A 48 -25.98 -18.24 15.18
CA LEU A 48 -25.08 -17.98 14.05
C LEU A 48 -25.18 -16.53 13.49
N TYR A 49 -26.26 -15.81 13.80
CA TYR A 49 -26.56 -14.51 13.16
C TYR A 49 -26.19 -13.29 14.02
N ASP A 50 -26.26 -13.39 15.35
CA ASP A 50 -25.88 -12.27 16.25
C ASP A 50 -24.38 -11.94 16.15
N ASP A 51 -23.54 -12.96 15.98
CA ASP A 51 -22.08 -12.80 15.87
C ASP A 51 -21.60 -12.27 14.51
N LEU A 52 -22.41 -12.38 13.46
CA LEU A 52 -21.97 -12.12 12.08
C LEU A 52 -21.62 -10.65 11.88
N SER A 53 -22.44 -9.74 12.42
CA SER A 53 -22.21 -8.29 12.38
C SER A 53 -20.87 -7.93 13.04
N VAL A 54 -20.57 -8.51 14.20
CA VAL A 54 -19.32 -8.26 14.94
C VAL A 54 -18.11 -8.79 14.16
N ARG A 55 -18.22 -9.99 13.57
CA ARG A 55 -17.16 -10.59 12.76
C ARG A 55 -16.85 -9.78 11.51
N ILE A 56 -17.87 -9.29 10.82
CA ILE A 56 -17.71 -8.43 9.63
C ILE A 56 -17.09 -7.08 10.02
N ALA A 57 -17.57 -6.47 11.10
CA ALA A 57 -17.00 -5.23 11.63
C ALA A 57 -15.51 -5.43 12.00
N ALA A 58 -15.15 -6.54 12.65
CA ALA A 58 -13.77 -6.88 12.95
C ALA A 58 -12.90 -7.07 11.71
N GLY A 59 -13.41 -7.73 10.67
CA GLY A 59 -12.71 -7.86 9.38
C GLY A 59 -12.41 -6.50 8.75
N SER A 60 -13.42 -5.62 8.69
CA SER A 60 -13.24 -4.26 8.17
C SER A 60 -12.31 -3.39 9.04
N PHE A 61 -12.31 -3.61 10.36
CA PHE A 61 -11.45 -2.91 11.31
C PHE A 61 -9.97 -3.28 11.10
N ILE A 62 -9.67 -4.58 10.96
CA ILE A 62 -8.32 -5.08 10.69
C ILE A 62 -7.81 -4.54 9.34
N ALA A 63 -8.66 -4.56 8.30
CA ALA A 63 -8.30 -4.01 7.00
C ALA A 63 -7.99 -2.51 7.06
N SER A 64 -8.78 -1.75 7.82
CA SER A 64 -8.57 -0.31 8.01
C SER A 64 -7.26 -0.02 8.73
N LEU A 65 -6.92 -0.78 9.79
CA LEU A 65 -5.64 -0.66 10.50
C LEU A 65 -4.45 -0.96 9.59
N TRP A 66 -4.57 -1.95 8.71
CA TRP A 66 -3.53 -2.25 7.72
C TRP A 66 -3.27 -1.04 6.83
N ILE A 67 -4.33 -0.46 6.26
CA ILE A 67 -4.24 0.70 5.36
C ILE A 67 -3.64 1.92 6.07
N ILE A 68 -4.01 2.16 7.33
CA ILE A 68 -3.39 3.20 8.16
C ILE A 68 -1.88 2.97 8.27
N GLY A 69 -1.45 1.73 8.53
CA GLY A 69 -0.04 1.35 8.56
C GLY A 69 0.68 1.59 7.23
N VAL A 70 0.03 1.24 6.10
CA VAL A 70 0.54 1.54 4.75
C VAL A 70 0.71 3.05 4.55
N GLY A 71 -0.27 3.85 4.97
CA GLY A 71 -0.23 5.30 4.85
C GLY A 71 0.89 5.95 5.65
N ILE A 72 1.07 5.55 6.92
CA ILE A 72 2.18 6.03 7.76
C ILE A 72 3.52 5.70 7.11
N LEU A 73 3.70 4.47 6.62
CA LEU A 73 4.95 4.08 5.97
C LEU A 73 5.19 4.80 4.64
N GLY A 74 4.14 5.10 3.86
CA GLY A 74 4.24 5.92 2.66
C GLY A 74 4.75 7.34 2.98
N ILE A 75 4.19 7.98 4.01
CA ILE A 75 4.65 9.31 4.48
C ILE A 75 6.10 9.24 4.94
N LEU A 76 6.48 8.26 5.77
CA LEU A 76 7.86 8.10 6.26
C LEU A 76 8.86 7.85 5.12
N THR A 77 8.45 7.11 4.08
CA THR A 77 9.28 6.84 2.90
C THR A 77 9.51 8.10 2.07
N GLY A 78 8.50 8.98 1.99
CA GLY A 78 8.58 10.25 1.25
C GLY A 78 9.38 11.36 1.95
N LEU A 79 9.82 11.17 3.20
CA LEU A 79 10.61 12.17 3.92
C LEU A 79 12.03 12.32 3.32
N LYS A 80 12.32 13.53 2.81
CA LYS A 80 13.60 13.91 2.19
C LYS A 80 14.82 13.81 3.13
N SER A 81 14.61 13.80 4.45
CA SER A 81 15.68 13.79 5.46
C SER A 81 16.32 12.42 5.69
N ASN A 82 15.77 11.34 5.11
CA ASN A 82 16.27 9.99 5.33
C ASN A 82 17.57 9.71 4.56
N PRO A 83 18.53 8.96 5.16
CA PRO A 83 19.69 8.46 4.43
C PRO A 83 19.25 7.52 3.29
N GLU A 84 20.01 7.51 2.20
CA GLU A 84 19.64 6.83 0.95
C GLU A 84 19.40 5.31 1.12
N HIS A 85 20.24 4.64 1.94
CA HIS A 85 20.06 3.23 2.29
C HIS A 85 18.71 2.96 2.98
N ARG A 86 18.30 3.84 3.90
CA ARG A 86 17.05 3.68 4.67
C ARG A 86 15.84 3.94 3.79
N THR A 87 15.94 4.92 2.90
CA THR A 87 14.89 5.24 1.92
C THR A 87 14.63 4.04 1.00
N ASN A 88 15.67 3.40 0.48
CA ASN A 88 15.51 2.25 -0.42
C ASN A 88 14.86 1.06 0.30
N THR A 89 15.23 0.78 1.55
CA THR A 89 14.59 -0.26 2.35
C THR A 89 13.12 0.07 2.62
N LEU A 90 12.82 1.29 3.07
CA LEU A 90 11.44 1.75 3.32
C LEU A 90 10.57 1.69 2.08
N LYS A 91 11.13 2.04 0.92
CA LYS A 91 10.46 1.95 -0.37
C LYS A 91 10.06 0.52 -0.73
N THR A 92 10.96 -0.44 -0.54
CA THR A 92 10.65 -1.87 -0.77
C THR A 92 9.58 -2.36 0.19
N VAL A 93 9.66 -1.99 1.47
CA VAL A 93 8.64 -2.35 2.46
C VAL A 93 7.28 -1.75 2.10
N TYR A 94 7.23 -0.45 1.77
CA TYR A 94 6.01 0.22 1.34
C TYR A 94 5.40 -0.41 0.08
N MET A 95 6.22 -0.79 -0.90
CA MET A 95 5.79 -1.51 -2.10
C MET A 95 5.12 -2.85 -1.76
N VAL A 96 5.77 -3.67 -0.93
CA VAL A 96 5.22 -4.98 -0.51
C VAL A 96 3.90 -4.80 0.23
N LEU A 97 3.83 -3.83 1.14
CA LEU A 97 2.61 -3.55 1.90
C LEU A 97 1.48 -3.01 1.02
N ALA A 98 1.79 -2.20 0.01
CA ALA A 98 0.81 -1.73 -0.97
C ALA A 98 0.27 -2.91 -1.82
N ILE A 99 1.13 -3.83 -2.26
CA ILE A 99 0.69 -5.04 -2.98
C ILE A 99 -0.22 -5.90 -2.09
N LEU A 100 0.15 -6.12 -0.83
CA LEU A 100 -0.68 -6.85 0.13
C LEU A 100 -2.02 -6.12 0.40
N SER A 101 -2.01 -4.79 0.43
CA SER A 101 -3.23 -3.98 0.53
C SER A 101 -4.16 -4.26 -0.64
N ALA A 102 -3.65 -4.20 -1.88
CA ALA A 102 -4.44 -4.45 -3.08
C ALA A 102 -4.99 -5.89 -3.15
N CYS A 103 -4.16 -6.89 -2.86
CA CYS A 103 -4.52 -8.29 -3.06
C CYS A 103 -5.43 -8.87 -1.96
N LEU A 104 -5.31 -8.39 -0.72
CA LEU A 104 -5.99 -8.98 0.43
C LEU A 104 -6.90 -7.98 1.14
N PHE A 105 -6.32 -6.90 1.67
CA PHE A 105 -7.04 -6.04 2.62
C PHE A 105 -8.09 -5.14 1.96
N ALA A 106 -7.82 -4.62 0.75
CA ALA A 106 -8.79 -3.85 -0.01
C ALA A 106 -9.98 -4.72 -0.42
N ILE A 107 -9.73 -5.93 -0.92
CA ILE A 107 -10.79 -6.88 -1.29
C ILE A 107 -11.59 -7.32 -0.06
N ALA A 108 -10.92 -7.68 1.02
CA ALA A 108 -11.58 -8.07 2.27
C ALA A 108 -12.41 -6.92 2.87
N GLY A 109 -11.91 -5.68 2.85
CA GLY A 109 -12.70 -4.57 3.36
C GLY A 109 -13.85 -4.18 2.43
N MET A 110 -13.69 -4.27 1.10
CA MET A 110 -14.80 -4.10 0.16
C MET A 110 -15.93 -5.12 0.45
N THR A 111 -15.59 -6.39 0.64
CA THR A 111 -16.59 -7.42 0.95
C THR A 111 -17.21 -7.19 2.33
N CYS A 112 -16.41 -6.92 3.36
CA CYS A 112 -16.93 -6.66 4.70
C CYS A 112 -17.88 -5.45 4.71
N PHE A 113 -17.49 -4.29 4.18
CA PHE A 113 -18.36 -3.11 4.18
C PHE A 113 -19.60 -3.30 3.29
N SER A 114 -19.50 -4.00 2.17
CA SER A 114 -20.66 -4.30 1.31
C SER A 114 -21.66 -5.22 2.00
N ILE A 115 -21.18 -6.28 2.67
CA ILE A 115 -22.05 -7.18 3.43
C ILE A 115 -22.68 -6.41 4.60
N HIS A 116 -21.91 -5.59 5.32
CA HIS A 116 -22.46 -4.76 6.39
C HIS A 116 -23.54 -3.81 5.88
N SER A 117 -23.30 -3.15 4.75
CA SER A 117 -24.26 -2.27 4.09
C SER A 117 -25.55 -3.02 3.72
N LEU A 118 -25.45 -4.20 3.09
CA LEU A 118 -26.61 -5.01 2.74
C LEU A 118 -27.38 -5.47 3.98
N TRP A 119 -26.66 -5.81 5.05
CA TRP A 119 -27.25 -6.17 6.33
C TRP A 119 -28.10 -5.01 6.87
N ILE A 120 -27.53 -3.81 6.95
CA ILE A 120 -28.23 -2.61 7.44
C ILE A 120 -29.49 -2.31 6.63
N LEU A 121 -29.41 -2.45 5.30
CA LEU A 121 -30.52 -2.21 4.40
C LEU A 121 -31.68 -3.18 4.65
N PHE A 122 -31.36 -4.46 4.87
CA PHE A 122 -32.36 -5.50 5.16
C PHE A 122 -33.14 -5.22 6.45
N TYR A 123 -32.48 -4.64 7.47
CA TYR A 123 -33.10 -4.31 8.75
C TYR A 123 -33.67 -2.87 8.83
N GLY A 124 -33.68 -2.11 7.72
CA GLY A 124 -34.43 -0.85 7.60
C GLY A 124 -33.76 0.40 8.21
N VAL A 125 -32.46 0.38 8.52
CA VAL A 125 -31.74 1.56 9.06
C VAL A 125 -31.07 2.35 7.92
N TYR A 126 -31.88 3.04 7.12
CA TYR A 126 -31.44 3.65 5.83
C TYR A 126 -30.29 4.66 5.92
N ASN A 127 -30.16 5.40 7.02
CA ASN A 127 -29.09 6.40 7.16
C ASN A 127 -27.69 5.77 7.31
N LEU A 128 -27.61 4.60 7.95
CA LEU A 128 -26.32 3.90 8.14
C LEU A 128 -25.92 3.11 6.89
N TYR A 129 -26.88 2.69 6.06
CA TYR A 129 -26.62 2.00 4.79
C TYR A 129 -25.69 2.83 3.89
N ILE A 130 -25.99 4.12 3.71
CA ILE A 130 -25.21 5.02 2.85
C ILE A 130 -23.76 5.13 3.36
N LEU A 131 -23.55 5.17 4.67
CA LEU A 131 -22.22 5.25 5.27
C LEU A 131 -21.37 4.02 4.91
N PHE A 132 -21.92 2.81 5.07
CA PHE A 132 -21.19 1.57 4.76
C PHE A 132 -20.99 1.35 3.25
N ALA A 133 -21.93 1.80 2.41
CA ALA A 133 -21.74 1.83 0.96
C ALA A 133 -20.59 2.79 0.56
N LEU A 134 -20.51 3.96 1.18
CA LEU A 134 -19.39 4.89 0.97
C LEU A 134 -18.06 4.33 1.47
N ALA A 135 -18.05 3.59 2.58
CA ALA A 135 -16.86 2.88 3.07
C ALA A 135 -16.41 1.79 2.08
N ALA A 136 -17.34 1.03 1.49
CA ALA A 136 -17.02 0.06 0.44
C ALA A 136 -16.41 0.75 -0.80
N PHE A 137 -16.98 1.88 -1.22
CA PHE A 137 -16.41 2.69 -2.31
C PHE A 137 -15.01 3.21 -1.98
N ALA A 138 -14.79 3.69 -0.75
CA ALA A 138 -13.47 4.13 -0.29
C ALA A 138 -12.43 2.99 -0.35
N MET A 139 -12.83 1.74 -0.06
CA MET A 139 -11.97 0.57 -0.23
C MET A 139 -11.66 0.24 -1.70
N THR A 140 -12.58 0.54 -2.63
CA THR A 140 -12.29 0.48 -4.07
C THR A 140 -11.29 1.53 -4.51
N VAL A 141 -11.39 2.76 -3.97
CA VAL A 141 -10.39 3.81 -4.21
C VAL A 141 -9.04 3.41 -3.64
N GLU A 142 -9.02 2.82 -2.45
CA GLU A 142 -7.80 2.27 -1.83
C GLU A 142 -7.18 1.16 -2.69
N PHE A 143 -7.98 0.27 -3.28
CA PHE A 143 -7.49 -0.74 -4.22
C PHE A 143 -6.74 -0.12 -5.40
N ILE A 144 -7.33 0.92 -6.02
CA ILE A 144 -6.69 1.63 -7.13
C ILE A 144 -5.41 2.34 -6.66
N LEU A 145 -5.47 3.02 -5.51
CA LEU A 145 -4.31 3.72 -4.96
C LEU A 145 -3.18 2.75 -4.62
N ALA A 146 -3.47 1.57 -4.10
CA ALA A 146 -2.47 0.55 -3.80
C ALA A 146 -1.74 0.06 -5.07
N ILE A 147 -2.45 -0.07 -6.20
CA ILE A 147 -1.86 -0.38 -7.50
C ILE A 147 -0.99 0.78 -8.00
N VAL A 148 -1.46 2.02 -7.89
CA VAL A 148 -0.69 3.21 -8.30
C VAL A 148 0.57 3.35 -7.46
N SER A 149 0.46 3.21 -6.13
CA SER A 149 1.57 3.28 -5.17
C SER A 149 2.63 2.21 -5.43
N SER A 150 2.22 0.97 -5.68
CA SER A 150 3.15 -0.10 -6.04
C SER A 150 3.84 0.17 -7.38
N SER A 151 3.11 0.70 -8.37
CA SER A 151 3.68 1.08 -9.68
C SER A 151 4.73 2.18 -9.58
N ILE A 152 4.47 3.24 -8.79
CA ILE A 152 5.45 4.31 -8.52
C ILE A 152 6.70 3.73 -7.83
N CYS A 153 6.52 2.74 -6.96
CA CYS A 153 7.63 2.09 -6.30
C CYS A 153 8.47 1.22 -7.26
N CYS A 154 7.81 0.45 -8.12
CA CYS A 154 8.46 -0.43 -9.10
C CYS A 154 9.17 0.35 -10.23
N CYS A 155 8.54 1.39 -10.79
CA CYS A 155 9.02 2.07 -12.00
C CYS A 155 10.08 3.15 -11.74
N CYS A 156 10.29 3.56 -10.49
CA CYS A 156 11.31 4.54 -10.14
C CYS A 156 12.44 3.87 -9.35
N PRO A 157 13.39 3.13 -9.95
CA PRO A 157 14.53 2.64 -9.19
C PRO A 157 15.21 3.83 -8.51
N GLY A 158 15.55 3.68 -7.22
CA GLY A 158 16.43 4.62 -6.55
C GLY A 158 17.66 4.77 -7.43
N THR A 159 17.86 5.94 -8.01
CA THR A 159 18.98 6.21 -8.90
C THR A 159 20.25 5.99 -8.10
N ARG A 160 20.85 4.79 -8.22
CA ARG A 160 22.27 4.63 -7.91
C ARG A 160 22.98 5.55 -8.88
N LEU A 161 23.23 6.79 -8.47
CA LEU A 161 24.29 7.58 -9.06
C LEU A 161 25.58 6.89 -8.60
N VAL A 162 25.98 5.84 -9.32
CA VAL A 162 27.38 5.49 -9.39
C VAL A 162 28.02 6.68 -10.06
N GLN A 163 28.58 7.57 -9.23
CA GLN A 163 29.40 8.67 -9.70
C GLN A 163 30.70 8.05 -10.20
N THR A 164 30.66 7.44 -11.39
CA THR A 164 31.86 7.14 -12.16
C THR A 164 32.45 8.48 -12.56
N THR A 165 33.63 8.78 -12.01
CA THR A 165 34.53 9.88 -12.39
C THR A 165 35.10 9.66 -13.80
N SER A 166 34.23 9.46 -14.80
CA SER A 166 34.58 9.38 -16.21
C SER A 166 33.31 9.42 -17.06
N ASN A 167 33.38 10.15 -18.19
CA ASN A 167 32.29 10.59 -19.06
C ASN A 167 31.48 9.48 -19.77
N VAL A 168 30.97 8.48 -19.04
CA VAL A 168 30.05 7.48 -19.59
C VAL A 168 28.95 7.20 -18.57
N VAL A 169 27.75 7.69 -18.88
CA VAL A 169 26.53 7.37 -18.13
C VAL A 169 26.11 5.95 -18.48
N VAL A 170 26.57 4.96 -17.71
CA VAL A 170 26.04 3.60 -17.79
C VAL A 170 24.88 3.52 -16.80
N MET A 171 23.65 3.47 -17.31
CA MET A 171 22.49 3.11 -16.51
C MET A 171 22.60 1.62 -16.15
N GLN A 172 23.07 1.31 -14.93
CA GLN A 172 23.06 -0.06 -14.42
C GLN A 172 21.66 -0.40 -13.90
N SER A 173 20.78 -0.76 -14.84
CA SER A 173 19.51 -1.41 -14.54
C SER A 173 19.80 -2.85 -14.09
N GLY A 174 19.54 -3.12 -12.80
CA GLY A 174 19.33 -4.44 -12.21
C GLY A 174 20.17 -5.61 -12.72
N GLN A 175 21.21 -5.99 -11.98
CA GLN A 175 21.57 -7.40 -11.85
C GLN A 175 22.00 -7.72 -10.42
N ALA A 176 21.20 -8.57 -9.76
CA ALA A 176 21.76 -9.55 -8.87
C ALA A 176 22.57 -10.52 -9.74
N SER A 177 23.89 -10.53 -9.56
CA SER A 177 24.74 -11.64 -9.99
C SER A 177 25.98 -11.66 -9.09
N THR A 178 26.02 -12.65 -8.21
CA THR A 178 27.17 -12.99 -7.38
C THR A 178 28.24 -13.64 -8.24
N VAL A 179 29.03 -12.85 -8.97
CA VAL A 179 30.30 -13.29 -9.55
C VAL A 179 31.29 -12.13 -9.39
N PRO A 180 32.45 -12.32 -8.73
CA PRO A 180 33.46 -11.27 -8.65
C PRO A 180 33.96 -10.94 -10.07
N PRO A 181 34.30 -9.68 -10.36
CA PRO A 181 34.78 -9.32 -11.69
C PRO A 181 36.09 -10.06 -11.97
N VAL A 182 36.07 -10.91 -13.00
CA VAL A 182 37.28 -11.50 -13.57
C VAL A 182 38.11 -10.35 -14.14
N TYR A 183 39.30 -10.17 -13.57
CA TYR A 183 40.31 -9.23 -14.05
C TYR A 183 40.77 -9.67 -15.44
N ILE A 184 40.39 -8.92 -16.48
CA ILE A 184 40.94 -9.09 -17.83
C ILE A 184 42.16 -8.17 -17.92
N PRO A 185 43.40 -8.68 -17.98
CA PRO A 185 44.57 -7.83 -18.18
C PRO A 185 44.48 -7.21 -19.56
N GLN A 186 44.59 -5.88 -19.65
CA GLN A 186 44.81 -5.22 -20.93
C GLN A 186 46.15 -5.67 -21.50
N ALA A 187 46.11 -6.34 -22.65
CA ALA A 187 47.29 -6.65 -23.41
C ALA A 187 47.88 -5.36 -23.99
N TYR A 188 49.06 -4.96 -23.50
CA TYR A 188 49.94 -4.03 -24.19
C TYR A 188 50.37 -4.63 -25.54
N PRO A 189 50.33 -3.88 -26.65
CA PRO A 189 51.12 -4.26 -27.81
C PRO A 189 52.56 -3.80 -27.59
N GLN A 190 53.46 -4.75 -27.29
CA GLN A 190 54.88 -4.63 -27.62
C GLN A 190 55.07 -5.04 -29.08
N GLY A 191 55.78 -4.22 -29.84
CA GLY A 191 56.22 -4.57 -31.20
C GLY A 191 57.01 -3.46 -31.87
N ASN A 192 58.28 -3.30 -31.47
CA ASN A 192 59.30 -2.60 -32.27
C ASN A 192 59.61 -3.41 -33.53
N ALA A 193 59.75 -2.76 -34.69
CA ALA A 193 60.65 -3.20 -35.75
C ALA A 193 61.07 -2.03 -36.64
N MET A 194 62.38 -1.94 -36.83
CA MET A 194 63.11 -1.05 -37.73
C MET A 194 62.66 -1.18 -39.19
N THR A 195 62.60 -0.06 -39.92
CA THR A 195 63.30 0.17 -41.21
C THR A 195 63.23 1.66 -41.56
#